data_AF-A0A8X7PCR0-F1
#
_entry.id   AF-A0A8X7PCR0-F1
#
_cell.length_a   1.000
_cell.length_b   1.000
_cell.length_c   1.000
_cell.angle_alpha   90.00
_cell.angle_beta   90.00
_cell.angle_gamma   90.00
#
_symmetry.space_group_name_H-M   'P 1'
#
loop_
_entity.id
_entity.type
_entity.pdbx_description
1 polymer ?
#
loop_
_entity_poly.entity_id
_entity_poly.type
_entity_poly.pdbx_seq_one_letter_code
_entity_poly.pdbx_strand_id
1 'polypeptide(L)'
;MAKTVSATEYLNYEGGNFSKSEGVGVFGNDVRFTNIPVSDASFKWKDLQGKLNSKLLGLGNFVNRVLLLIAGYGSVIPDAPRAKSHILTKCVGDKVGRLVAEYVKAMEKVQLKHGLNTAMLVVGQGHKYWRLYKGDKSRSAVFSRTAAGLVHLVKDEDVEWYKEMFAGSLAPERARRRPRPVEAASSAMDALAI
;
A
#
# COMPACT_ATOMS: atom_id res chain seq x y z
N MET A 1 -0.96 17.69 -24.99
CA MET A 1 -0.30 18.58 -24.01
C MET A 1 0.10 17.73 -22.80
N ALA A 2 1.40 17.59 -22.51
CA ALA A 2 1.86 16.82 -21.35
C ALA A 2 1.42 17.53 -20.07
N LYS A 3 0.64 16.87 -19.20
CA LYS A 3 -0.05 17.53 -18.07
C LYS A 3 0.85 17.75 -16.84
N THR A 4 1.96 17.02 -16.69
CA THR A 4 2.94 17.23 -15.61
C THR A 4 4.27 16.55 -15.98
N VAL A 5 5.40 17.20 -15.72
CA VAL A 5 6.74 16.57 -15.78
C VAL A 5 7.27 16.48 -14.36
N SER A 6 7.62 15.28 -13.89
CA SER A 6 8.19 15.05 -12.56
C SER A 6 9.68 14.76 -12.72
N ALA A 7 10.53 15.58 -12.10
CA ALA A 7 11.97 15.38 -12.05
C ALA A 7 12.37 14.93 -10.63
N THR A 8 13.16 13.86 -10.53
CA THR A 8 13.72 13.37 -9.27
C THR A 8 15.21 13.67 -9.22
N GLU A 9 15.70 14.02 -8.03
CA GLU A 9 17.13 14.30 -7.80
C GLU A 9 17.97 13.01 -7.76
N TYR A 10 19.29 13.18 -7.84
CA TYR A 10 20.25 12.09 -7.72
C TYR A 10 20.23 11.45 -6.33
N LEU A 11 20.49 10.14 -6.30
CA LEU A 11 20.58 9.32 -5.10
C LEU A 11 22.04 8.90 -4.88
N ASN A 12 22.54 9.07 -3.67
CA ASN A 12 23.84 8.56 -3.22
C ASN A 12 23.72 7.12 -2.70
N TYR A 13 24.83 6.37 -2.62
CA TYR A 13 24.90 5.01 -2.10
C TYR A 13 25.87 4.93 -0.92
N GLU A 14 25.36 4.56 0.26
CA GLU A 14 26.14 4.40 1.51
C GLU A 14 27.00 5.62 1.88
N GLY A 15 26.59 6.82 1.44
CA GLY A 15 27.32 8.08 1.67
C GLY A 15 28.33 8.45 0.57
N GLY A 16 28.47 7.63 -0.46
CA GLY A 16 29.25 7.92 -1.67
C GLY A 16 28.39 7.93 -2.94
N ASN A 17 29.02 8.09 -4.10
CA ASN A 17 28.34 8.05 -5.38
C ASN A 17 28.10 6.61 -5.85
N PHE A 18 27.08 6.40 -6.69
CA PHE A 18 26.94 5.16 -7.45
C PHE A 18 28.05 5.08 -8.52
N SER A 19 28.70 3.91 -8.66
CA SER A 19 29.75 3.66 -9.65
C SER A 19 29.55 2.29 -10.31
N LYS A 20 29.16 2.27 -11.59
CA LYS A 20 28.99 1.02 -12.35
C LYS A 20 30.31 0.31 -12.61
N SER A 21 31.35 1.07 -12.97
CA SER A 21 32.69 0.53 -13.26
C SER A 21 33.35 -0.09 -12.04
N GLU A 22 33.08 0.45 -10.86
CA GLU A 22 33.62 -0.06 -9.59
C GLU A 22 32.65 -1.02 -8.88
N GLY A 23 31.49 -1.31 -9.48
CA GLY A 23 30.48 -2.20 -8.89
C GLY A 23 29.82 -1.67 -7.61
N VAL A 24 29.84 -0.35 -7.37
CA VAL A 24 29.30 0.29 -6.17
C VAL A 24 27.88 0.81 -6.45
N GLY A 25 26.87 0.08 -6.00
CA GLY A 25 25.47 0.48 -6.11
C GLY A 25 24.52 -0.67 -6.43
N VAL A 26 23.25 -0.34 -6.66
CA VAL A 26 22.20 -1.27 -7.11
C VAL A 26 21.78 -0.88 -8.51
N PHE A 27 22.07 -1.71 -9.51
CA PHE A 27 21.84 -1.40 -10.92
C PHE A 27 20.84 -2.38 -11.56
N GLY A 28 19.79 -1.84 -12.17
CA GLY A 28 18.99 -2.52 -13.20
C GLY A 28 19.50 -2.03 -14.56
N ASN A 29 19.94 -2.94 -15.42
CA ASN A 29 20.98 -2.66 -16.42
C ASN A 29 20.51 -1.88 -17.66
N ASP A 30 20.45 -0.54 -17.58
CA ASP A 30 21.10 0.42 -18.52
C ASP A 30 20.43 1.81 -18.54
N VAL A 31 21.07 2.79 -17.88
CA VAL A 31 20.86 4.22 -18.15
C VAL A 31 22.21 4.92 -18.00
N ARG A 32 22.58 5.74 -18.99
CA ARG A 32 23.88 6.40 -19.19
C ARG A 32 23.94 7.79 -18.55
N PHE A 33 25.19 8.20 -18.33
CA PHE A 33 25.72 9.34 -17.58
C PHE A 33 25.20 10.73 -17.97
N THR A 34 24.91 11.55 -16.96
CA THR A 34 24.93 13.01 -17.04
C THR A 34 25.67 13.58 -15.82
N ASN A 35 26.56 14.56 -16.07
CA ASN A 35 27.43 15.25 -15.12
C ASN A 35 26.64 16.35 -14.39
N ILE A 36 25.87 16.00 -13.37
CA ILE A 36 25.01 16.94 -12.62
C ILE A 36 25.25 16.71 -11.12
N PRO A 37 25.37 17.78 -10.30
CA PRO A 37 25.69 17.69 -8.89
C PRO A 37 24.65 16.92 -8.07
N VAL A 38 25.15 16.18 -7.08
CA VAL A 38 24.44 15.21 -6.24
C VAL A 38 23.74 15.90 -5.06
N SER A 39 22.45 15.61 -4.88
CA SER A 39 21.61 16.13 -3.78
C SER A 39 21.45 15.08 -2.65
N ASP A 40 20.98 15.56 -1.50
CA ASP A 40 21.07 15.06 -0.11
C ASP A 40 20.46 13.68 0.21
N ALA A 41 19.92 12.95 -0.76
CA ALA A 41 19.33 11.63 -0.52
C ALA A 41 20.39 10.52 -0.64
N SER A 42 20.62 9.76 0.43
CA SER A 42 21.54 8.62 0.44
C SER A 42 20.78 7.32 0.70
N PHE A 43 20.94 6.37 -0.20
CA PHE A 43 20.50 4.99 -0.03
C PHE A 43 21.43 4.27 0.95
N LYS A 44 20.85 3.65 1.97
CA LYS A 44 21.57 2.79 2.92
C LYS A 44 20.81 1.49 3.10
N TRP A 45 21.50 0.35 3.08
CA TRP A 45 20.90 -0.96 3.28
C TRP A 45 20.19 -1.07 4.64
N LYS A 46 20.81 -0.52 5.68
CA LYS A 46 20.22 -0.49 7.03
C LYS A 46 18.91 0.30 7.08
N ASP A 47 18.83 1.42 6.36
CA ASP A 47 17.62 2.22 6.27
C ASP A 47 16.53 1.51 5.46
N LEU A 48 16.92 0.85 4.36
CA LEU A 48 16.01 0.02 3.57
C LEU A 48 15.43 -1.11 4.44
N GLN A 49 16.28 -1.87 5.11
CA GLN A 49 15.87 -2.96 6.00
C GLN A 49 14.92 -2.45 7.10
N GLY A 50 15.27 -1.34 7.77
CA GLY A 50 14.42 -0.73 8.80
C GLY A 50 13.05 -0.29 8.26
N LYS A 51 13.01 0.29 7.05
CA LYS A 51 11.76 0.69 6.39
C LYS A 51 10.93 -0.52 5.95
N LEU A 52 11.55 -1.58 5.41
CA LEU A 52 10.85 -2.80 5.01
C LEU A 52 10.25 -3.51 6.24
N ASN A 53 11.01 -3.64 7.32
CA ASN A 53 10.54 -4.26 8.55
C ASN A 53 9.42 -3.45 9.22
N SER A 54 9.52 -2.12 9.28
CA SER A 54 8.45 -1.32 9.90
C SER A 54 7.17 -1.29 9.07
N LYS A 55 7.28 -1.35 7.73
CA LYS A 55 6.14 -1.20 6.81
C LYS A 55 5.58 -2.54 6.36
N LEU A 56 6.38 -3.34 5.65
CA LEU A 56 5.91 -4.58 5.00
C LEU A 56 5.66 -5.70 6.01
N LEU A 57 6.56 -5.90 6.98
CA LEU A 57 6.32 -6.90 8.03
C LEU A 57 5.09 -6.53 8.86
N GLY A 58 4.91 -5.24 9.15
CA GLY A 58 3.72 -4.71 9.83
C GLY A 58 2.43 -4.99 9.05
N LEU A 59 2.44 -4.77 7.73
CA LEU A 59 1.32 -5.10 6.84
C LEU A 59 1.06 -6.61 6.81
N GLY A 60 2.10 -7.42 6.56
CA GLY A 60 2.00 -8.88 6.48
C GLY A 60 1.43 -9.49 7.77
N ASN A 61 1.86 -8.99 8.92
CA ASN A 61 1.33 -9.42 10.22
C ASN A 61 -0.16 -9.09 10.39
N PHE A 62 -0.61 -7.92 9.92
CA PHE A 62 -2.03 -7.57 9.97
C PHE A 62 -2.87 -8.47 9.05
N VAL A 63 -2.43 -8.62 7.79
CA VAL A 63 -3.13 -9.48 6.82
C VAL A 63 -3.22 -10.92 7.31
N ASN A 64 -2.11 -11.49 7.78
CA ASN A 64 -2.09 -12.86 8.29
C ASN A 64 -3.08 -13.06 9.45
N ARG A 65 -3.13 -12.13 10.39
CA ARG A 65 -4.09 -12.18 11.52
C ARG A 65 -5.55 -12.17 11.05
N VAL A 66 -5.88 -11.34 10.08
CA VAL A 66 -7.22 -11.27 9.50
C VAL A 66 -7.56 -12.57 8.77
N LEU A 67 -6.63 -13.11 7.97
CA LEU A 67 -6.83 -14.38 7.26
C LEU A 67 -7.02 -15.55 8.21
N LEU A 68 -6.22 -15.65 9.28
CA LEU A 68 -6.40 -16.69 10.31
C LEU A 68 -7.75 -16.58 11.01
N LEU A 69 -8.23 -15.36 11.27
CA LEU A 69 -9.55 -15.15 11.85
C LEU A 69 -10.65 -15.63 10.90
N ILE A 70 -10.56 -15.32 9.60
CA ILE A 70 -11.50 -15.76 8.57
C ILE A 70 -11.42 -17.29 8.36
N ALA A 71 -10.23 -17.88 8.48
CA ALA A 71 -10.06 -19.34 8.43
C ALA A 71 -10.86 -20.04 9.55
N GLY A 72 -10.99 -19.40 10.72
CA GLY A 72 -11.87 -19.84 11.80
C GLY A 72 -13.36 -19.88 11.43
N TYR A 73 -13.76 -19.23 10.36
CA TYR A 73 -15.10 -19.26 9.76
C TYR A 73 -15.18 -20.17 8.52
N GLY A 74 -14.27 -21.14 8.40
CA GLY A 74 -14.22 -22.00 7.22
C GLY A 74 -13.77 -21.25 5.96
N SER A 75 -12.92 -20.22 6.12
CA SER A 75 -12.40 -19.38 5.04
C SER A 75 -13.45 -18.55 4.31
N VAL A 76 -14.64 -18.41 4.89
CA VAL A 76 -15.71 -17.56 4.38
C VAL A 76 -15.82 -16.33 5.29
N ILE A 77 -15.89 -15.14 4.68
CA ILE A 77 -16.11 -13.91 5.45
C ILE A 77 -17.52 -13.99 6.05
N PRO A 78 -17.67 -13.97 7.39
CA PRO A 78 -18.97 -14.12 8.01
C PRO A 78 -19.88 -12.94 7.68
N ASP A 79 -21.18 -13.22 7.60
CA ASP A 79 -22.16 -12.15 7.47
C ASP A 79 -22.25 -11.36 8.78
N ALA A 80 -22.41 -10.05 8.66
CA ALA A 80 -22.37 -9.14 9.79
C ALA A 80 -23.41 -8.01 9.62
N PRO A 81 -24.71 -8.32 9.75
CA PRO A 81 -25.78 -7.35 9.51
C PRO A 81 -25.72 -6.12 10.45
N ARG A 82 -25.07 -6.25 11.61
CA ARG A 82 -24.86 -5.15 12.58
C ARG A 82 -23.58 -4.35 12.33
N ALA A 83 -22.82 -4.60 11.26
CA ALA A 83 -21.60 -3.86 10.97
C ALA A 83 -21.86 -2.37 10.75
N LYS A 84 -22.98 -2.02 10.09
CA LYS A 84 -23.37 -0.61 9.82
C LYS A 84 -23.58 0.20 11.10
N SER A 85 -24.17 -0.42 12.12
CA SER A 85 -24.51 0.24 13.38
C SER A 85 -23.37 0.15 14.42
N HIS A 86 -22.30 -0.60 14.14
CA HIS A 86 -21.23 -0.82 15.09
C HIS A 86 -20.30 0.39 15.17
N ILE A 87 -20.25 1.02 16.36
CA ILE A 87 -19.54 2.29 16.61
C ILE A 87 -18.06 2.22 16.21
N LEU A 88 -17.36 1.14 16.56
CA LEU A 88 -15.93 1.00 16.24
C LEU A 88 -15.71 0.85 14.72
N THR A 89 -16.61 0.17 14.03
CA THR A 89 -16.55 -0.01 12.57
C THR A 89 -16.77 1.32 11.86
N LYS A 90 -17.74 2.12 12.30
CA LYS A 90 -17.94 3.50 11.80
C LYS A 90 -16.72 4.38 12.05
N CYS A 91 -16.21 4.39 13.29
CA CYS A 91 -15.07 5.23 13.66
C CYS A 91 -13.79 4.88 12.88
N VAL A 92 -13.53 3.59 12.62
CA VAL A 92 -12.39 3.18 11.76
C VAL A 92 -12.67 3.52 10.29
N GLY A 93 -13.90 3.31 9.81
CA GLY A 93 -14.33 3.67 8.46
C GLY A 93 -14.12 5.15 8.16
N ASP A 94 -14.58 6.06 9.02
CA ASP A 94 -14.44 7.50 8.83
C ASP A 94 -12.96 7.94 8.79
N LYS A 95 -12.13 7.36 9.66
CA LYS A 95 -10.69 7.66 9.70
C LYS A 95 -9.99 7.14 8.46
N VAL A 96 -10.31 5.93 8.04
CA VAL A 96 -9.73 5.30 6.86
C VAL A 96 -10.17 6.01 5.59
N GLY A 97 -11.45 6.39 5.47
CA GLY A 97 -11.96 7.15 4.33
C GLY A 97 -11.24 8.47 4.11
N ARG A 98 -10.93 9.21 5.20
CA ARG A 98 -10.10 10.43 5.11
C ARG A 98 -8.68 10.14 4.62
N LEU A 99 -8.06 9.07 5.10
CA LEU A 99 -6.72 8.67 4.67
C LEU A 99 -6.70 8.22 3.21
N VAL A 100 -7.75 7.54 2.74
CA VAL A 100 -7.89 7.13 1.34
C VAL A 100 -8.02 8.35 0.43
N ALA A 101 -8.84 9.33 0.81
CA ALA A 101 -8.97 10.58 0.06
C ALA A 101 -7.63 11.34 -0.02
N GLU A 102 -6.88 11.39 1.07
CA GLU A 102 -5.54 11.97 1.11
C GLU A 102 -4.56 11.20 0.23
N TYR A 103 -4.59 9.86 0.29
CA TYR A 103 -3.78 8.99 -0.57
C TYR A 103 -4.05 9.26 -2.05
N VAL A 104 -5.32 9.27 -2.45
CA VAL A 104 -5.74 9.56 -3.83
C VAL A 104 -5.21 10.91 -4.29
N LYS A 105 -5.41 11.96 -3.49
CA LYS A 105 -4.92 13.32 -3.78
C LYS A 105 -3.39 13.38 -3.91
N ALA A 106 -2.67 12.63 -3.08
CA ALA A 106 -1.21 12.52 -3.16
C ALA A 106 -0.77 11.83 -4.46
N MET A 107 -1.43 10.74 -4.84
CA MET A 107 -1.12 9.97 -6.04
C MET A 107 -1.44 10.74 -7.32
N GLU A 108 -2.55 11.50 -7.37
CA GLU A 108 -2.88 12.39 -8.49
C GLU A 108 -1.82 13.47 -8.71
N LYS A 109 -1.15 13.90 -7.63
CA LYS A 109 -0.04 14.86 -7.65
C LYS A 109 1.33 14.21 -7.81
N VAL A 110 1.39 12.89 -8.04
CA VAL A 110 2.63 12.10 -8.17
C VAL A 110 3.53 12.16 -6.91
N GLN A 111 2.93 12.38 -5.74
CA GLN A 111 3.64 12.43 -4.45
C GLN A 111 3.80 11.02 -3.85
N LEU A 112 4.56 10.14 -4.52
CA LEU A 112 4.66 8.71 -4.20
C LEU A 112 5.06 8.41 -2.75
N LYS A 113 6.04 9.13 -2.21
CA LYS A 113 6.49 8.97 -0.82
C LYS A 113 5.38 9.32 0.17
N HIS A 114 4.62 10.37 -0.12
CA HIS A 114 3.48 10.79 0.70
C HIS A 114 2.37 9.75 0.63
N GLY A 115 1.96 9.33 -0.58
CA GLY A 115 0.98 8.27 -0.79
C GLY A 115 1.35 6.99 -0.05
N LEU A 116 2.60 6.52 -0.16
CA LEU A 116 3.06 5.34 0.58
C LEU A 116 2.93 5.51 2.10
N ASN A 117 3.30 6.67 2.65
CA ASN A 117 3.16 6.94 4.08
C ASN A 117 1.69 6.96 4.51
N THR A 118 0.81 7.58 3.72
CA THR A 118 -0.63 7.61 3.98
C THR A 118 -1.25 6.22 3.93
N ALA A 119 -0.84 5.36 2.99
CA ALA A 119 -1.24 3.95 2.95
C ALA A 119 -0.79 3.19 4.21
N MET A 120 0.43 3.44 4.71
CA MET A 120 0.89 2.84 5.98
C MET A 120 0.09 3.33 7.19
N LEU A 121 -0.47 4.55 7.16
CA LEU A 121 -1.39 5.02 8.21
C LEU A 121 -2.71 4.24 8.21
N VAL A 122 -3.22 3.84 7.04
CA VAL A 122 -4.41 2.96 6.93
C VAL A 122 -4.15 1.62 7.62
N VAL A 123 -3.01 0.99 7.34
CA VAL A 123 -2.56 -0.24 8.02
C VAL A 123 -2.46 -0.02 9.54
N GLY A 124 -1.94 1.13 9.96
CA GLY A 124 -1.90 1.53 11.36
C GLY A 124 -3.29 1.62 12.02
N GLN A 125 -4.31 2.08 11.32
CA GLN A 125 -5.70 2.05 11.83
C GLN A 125 -6.22 0.62 11.96
N GLY A 126 -5.89 -0.26 11.01
CA GLY A 126 -6.17 -1.71 11.10
C GLY A 126 -5.57 -2.35 12.35
N HIS A 127 -4.30 -2.06 12.66
CA HIS A 127 -3.65 -2.53 13.89
C HIS A 127 -4.30 -1.98 15.17
N LYS A 128 -4.77 -0.73 15.16
CA LYS A 128 -5.51 -0.15 16.29
C LYS A 128 -6.86 -0.84 16.46
N TYR A 129 -7.57 -1.07 15.36
CA TYR A 129 -8.83 -1.80 15.35
C TYR A 129 -8.64 -3.22 15.90
N TRP A 130 -7.61 -3.95 15.44
CA TRP A 130 -7.25 -5.28 15.96
C TRP A 130 -7.04 -5.33 17.46
N ARG A 131 -6.36 -4.34 18.04
CA ARG A 131 -6.13 -4.27 19.50
C ARG A 131 -7.43 -4.11 20.29
N LEU A 132 -8.48 -3.54 19.69
CA LEU A 132 -9.76 -3.34 20.35
C LEU A 132 -10.66 -4.59 20.35
N TYR A 133 -10.41 -5.56 19.46
CA TYR A 133 -11.23 -6.77 19.34
C TYR A 133 -11.24 -7.63 20.61
N LYS A 134 -10.09 -7.76 21.29
CA LYS A 134 -9.90 -8.55 22.53
C LYS A 134 -10.43 -10.00 22.49
N GLY A 135 -10.73 -10.56 21.31
CA GLY A 135 -11.20 -11.95 21.17
C GLY A 135 -12.68 -12.18 21.50
N ASP A 136 -13.51 -11.14 21.54
CA ASP A 136 -14.95 -11.26 21.83
C ASP A 136 -15.70 -12.02 20.70
N LYS A 137 -16.11 -13.26 20.99
CA LYS A 137 -16.85 -14.11 20.04
C LYS A 137 -18.16 -13.46 19.54
N SER A 138 -18.83 -12.64 20.33
CA SER A 138 -20.09 -12.00 19.91
C SER A 138 -19.88 -10.95 18.82
N ARG A 139 -18.71 -10.29 18.81
CA ARG A 139 -18.34 -9.22 17.87
C ARG A 139 -17.45 -9.72 16.74
N SER A 140 -17.03 -10.97 16.81
CA SER A 140 -16.05 -11.58 15.92
C SER A 140 -16.47 -11.54 14.44
N ALA A 141 -17.75 -11.72 14.11
CA ALA A 141 -18.24 -11.63 12.73
C ALA A 141 -18.12 -10.20 12.15
N VAL A 142 -18.59 -9.19 12.89
CA VAL A 142 -18.48 -7.76 12.52
C VAL A 142 -17.03 -7.34 12.39
N PHE A 143 -16.20 -7.77 13.34
CA PHE A 143 -14.79 -7.48 13.34
C PHE A 143 -14.09 -8.10 12.12
N SER A 144 -14.35 -9.38 11.85
CA SER A 144 -13.77 -10.11 10.72
C SER A 144 -14.14 -9.45 9.39
N ARG A 145 -15.41 -9.09 9.20
CA ARG A 145 -15.88 -8.42 7.99
C ARG A 145 -15.25 -7.04 7.80
N THR A 146 -15.20 -6.24 8.86
CA THR A 146 -14.56 -4.91 8.82
C THR A 146 -13.06 -5.02 8.51
N ALA A 147 -12.37 -5.95 9.17
CA ALA A 147 -10.94 -6.15 8.97
C ALA A 147 -10.62 -6.71 7.58
N ALA A 148 -11.47 -7.57 7.03
CA ALA A 148 -11.37 -8.05 5.64
C ALA A 148 -11.48 -6.89 4.65
N GLY A 149 -12.43 -5.96 4.85
CA GLY A 149 -12.55 -4.76 4.04
C GLY A 149 -11.29 -3.87 4.09
N LEU A 150 -10.67 -3.72 5.27
CA LEU A 150 -9.41 -2.98 5.41
C LEU A 150 -8.25 -3.66 4.67
N VAL A 151 -8.18 -5.00 4.70
CA VAL A 151 -7.19 -5.76 3.94
C VAL A 151 -7.42 -5.60 2.44
N HIS A 152 -8.69 -5.64 2.00
CA HIS A 152 -9.06 -5.44 0.61
C HIS A 152 -8.68 -4.04 0.09
N LEU A 153 -8.86 -3.00 0.91
CA LEU A 153 -8.49 -1.63 0.56
C LEU A 153 -6.97 -1.42 0.38
N VAL A 154 -6.16 -2.14 1.17
CA VAL A 154 -4.70 -2.07 1.06
C VAL A 154 -4.16 -3.02 -0.01
N LYS A 155 -4.99 -3.95 -0.49
CA LYS A 155 -4.65 -4.78 -1.64
C LYS A 155 -4.61 -3.87 -2.85
N ASP A 156 -3.43 -3.77 -3.45
CA ASP A 156 -3.31 -3.15 -4.75
C ASP A 156 -3.94 -4.11 -5.77
N GLU A 157 -5.07 -3.72 -6.37
CA GLU A 157 -5.69 -4.46 -7.47
C GLU A 157 -4.78 -4.49 -8.70
N ASP A 158 -3.79 -3.59 -8.77
CA ASP A 158 -2.77 -3.58 -9.81
C ASP A 158 -1.74 -4.71 -9.62
N VAL A 159 -1.75 -5.51 -8.54
CA VAL A 159 -0.79 -6.61 -8.37
C VAL A 159 -0.82 -7.57 -9.55
N GLU A 160 -2.01 -7.87 -10.09
CA GLU A 160 -2.13 -8.73 -11.26
C GLU A 160 -1.66 -8.03 -12.54
N TRP A 161 -1.87 -6.72 -12.64
CA TRP A 161 -1.30 -5.90 -13.70
C TRP A 161 0.24 -5.88 -13.64
N TYR A 162 0.84 -5.70 -12.46
CA TYR A 162 2.29 -5.75 -12.29
C TYR A 162 2.84 -7.14 -12.59
N LYS A 163 2.19 -8.20 -12.11
CA LYS A 163 2.58 -9.58 -12.42
C LYS A 163 2.58 -9.84 -13.92
N GLU A 164 1.48 -9.51 -14.61
CA GLU A 164 1.38 -9.68 -16.07
C GLU A 164 2.42 -8.80 -16.80
N MET A 165 2.68 -7.58 -16.32
CA MET A 165 3.65 -6.65 -16.91
C MET A 165 5.08 -7.18 -16.78
N PHE A 166 5.46 -7.63 -15.59
CA PHE A 166 6.78 -8.20 -15.33
C PHE A 166 6.95 -9.60 -15.93
N ALA A 167 5.86 -10.35 -16.10
CA ALA A 167 5.84 -11.61 -16.83
C ALA A 167 5.78 -11.42 -18.36
N GLY A 168 5.69 -10.19 -18.87
CA GLY A 168 5.61 -9.88 -20.30
C GLY A 168 4.32 -10.37 -20.98
N SER A 169 3.30 -10.73 -20.21
CA SER A 169 2.02 -11.28 -20.69
C SER A 169 0.95 -10.21 -20.91
N LEU A 170 1.26 -8.96 -20.61
CA LEU A 170 0.31 -7.85 -20.65
C LEU A 170 0.22 -7.24 -22.06
N ALA A 171 -1.01 -7.16 -22.60
CA ALA A 171 -1.24 -6.57 -23.92
C ALA A 171 -0.77 -5.10 -24.00
N PRO A 172 -0.20 -4.64 -25.14
CA PRO A 172 0.38 -3.29 -25.27
C PRO A 172 -0.59 -2.14 -24.95
N GLU A 173 -1.89 -2.33 -25.20
CA GLU A 173 -2.95 -1.36 -24.85
C GLU A 173 -3.12 -1.23 -23.32
N ARG A 174 -3.11 -2.38 -22.62
CA ARG A 174 -3.33 -2.49 -21.18
C ARG A 174 -2.08 -2.04 -20.40
N ALA A 175 -0.89 -2.22 -20.98
CA ALA A 175 0.38 -1.76 -20.40
C ALA A 175 0.48 -0.22 -20.39
N ARG A 176 -0.19 0.45 -21.33
CA ARG A 176 -0.24 1.92 -21.40
C ARG A 176 -1.30 2.53 -20.48
N ARG A 177 -2.29 1.75 -20.05
CA ARG A 177 -3.38 2.18 -19.18
C ARG A 177 -3.32 1.44 -17.86
N ARG A 178 -2.38 1.86 -17.02
CA ARG A 178 -2.40 1.49 -15.60
C ARG A 178 -3.79 1.88 -15.03
N PRO A 179 -4.46 0.99 -14.28
CA PRO A 179 -5.66 1.37 -13.53
C PRO A 179 -5.32 2.54 -12.61
N ARG A 180 -6.20 3.56 -12.56
CA ARG A 180 -5.93 4.70 -11.69
C ARG A 180 -6.16 4.27 -10.24
N PRO A 181 -5.26 4.62 -9.30
CA PRO A 181 -5.44 4.32 -7.88
C PRO A 181 -6.82 4.76 -7.33
N VAL A 182 -7.42 5.77 -7.95
CA VAL A 182 -8.74 6.32 -7.60
C VAL A 182 -9.90 5.37 -7.94
N GLU A 183 -9.81 4.65 -9.06
CA GLU A 183 -10.87 3.71 -9.49
C GLU A 183 -10.89 2.46 -8.60
N ALA A 184 -9.69 1.94 -8.25
CA ALA A 184 -9.55 0.84 -7.30
C ALA A 184 -9.96 1.26 -5.87
N ALA A 185 -9.58 2.46 -5.44
CA ALA A 185 -9.99 2.99 -4.14
C ALA A 185 -11.51 3.22 -4.05
N SER A 186 -12.18 3.65 -5.12
CA SER A 186 -13.65 3.80 -5.16
C SER A 186 -14.34 2.44 -5.00
N SER A 187 -13.93 1.43 -5.79
CA SER A 187 -14.47 0.07 -5.71
C SER A 187 -14.28 -0.55 -4.32
N ALA A 188 -13.09 -0.39 -3.73
CA ALA A 188 -12.82 -0.88 -2.37
C ALA A 188 -13.56 -0.08 -1.28
N MET A 189 -13.76 1.23 -1.49
CA MET A 189 -14.58 2.07 -0.62
C MET A 189 -16.07 1.75 -0.76
N ASP A 190 -16.55 1.30 -1.91
CA ASP A 190 -17.92 0.79 -2.12
C ASP A 190 -18.09 -0.61 -1.49
N ALA A 191 -17.05 -1.45 -1.52
CA ALA A 191 -17.01 -2.70 -0.75
C ALA A 191 -16.93 -2.45 0.77
N LEU A 192 -16.38 -1.31 1.18
CA LEU A 192 -16.43 -0.78 2.56
C LEU A 192 -17.66 0.07 2.83
N ALA A 193 -18.42 0.48 1.80
CA ALA A 193 -19.69 1.18 1.87
C ALA A 193 -20.75 0.14 2.22
N ILE A 194 -20.62 -0.23 3.48
CA ILE A 194 -21.66 -0.70 4.35
C ILE A 194 -22.89 0.20 4.16
#